data_AF-A0A3V8I3J4-F1
#
_entry.id   AF-A0A3V8I3J4-F1
#
_cell.length_a   1.000
_cell.length_b   1.000
_cell.length_c   1.000
_cell.angle_alpha   90.00
_cell.angle_beta   90.00
_cell.angle_gamma   90.00
#
_symmetry.space_group_name_H-M   'P 1'
#
loop_
_entity.id
_entity.type
_entity.pdbx_description
1 polymer ?
#
loop_
_entity_poly.entity_id
_entity_poly.type
_entity_poly.pdbx_seq_one_letter_code
_entity_poly.pdbx_strand_id
1 'polypeptide(L)'
;MVEPSEILKALPTKVVEETYSDGVKDTLQEVSKIGVDAVKTIRLALFPLQFAGMLQDRLANYIKRSLQKVPPENRISPIESVALQLCDKLRIQEEKSIVTDMYINLLARSMDAERLGEAHPAFIFIISQLAPDEALLIQQLSASEPSAYMRHLKKGNDVIGKDERNKAIEAGNLPETYKAKLSKMMVRPEELMQPELLYTYIEHLVSLGIVSYTNDPWNIDKVPSKALISYDFWFIGLNPFGKLFFSACLSDE
;
A
#
# COMPACT_ATOMS: atom_id res chain seq x y z
N MET A 1 -3.40 -22.57 -29.46
CA MET A 1 -4.51 -23.18 -28.69
C MET A 1 -4.96 -24.37 -29.49
N VAL A 2 -4.87 -25.58 -28.95
CA VAL A 2 -5.45 -26.76 -29.62
C VAL A 2 -6.97 -26.66 -29.42
N GLU A 3 -7.69 -26.55 -30.51
CA GLU A 3 -9.15 -26.49 -30.52
C GLU A 3 -9.74 -27.77 -29.90
N PRO A 4 -10.71 -27.68 -28.97
CA PRO A 4 -11.36 -28.85 -28.37
C PRO A 4 -11.93 -29.83 -29.40
N SER A 5 -12.24 -29.33 -30.60
CA SER A 5 -12.74 -30.10 -31.74
C SER A 5 -11.72 -31.08 -32.33
N GLU A 6 -10.41 -30.85 -32.18
CA GLU A 6 -9.38 -31.78 -32.69
C GLU A 6 -9.21 -33.01 -31.80
N ILE A 7 -9.41 -32.86 -30.49
CA ILE A 7 -9.34 -33.96 -29.51
C ILE A 7 -10.54 -34.91 -29.68
N LEU A 8 -11.71 -34.36 -30.04
CA LEU A 8 -12.92 -35.14 -30.34
C LEU A 8 -12.78 -36.00 -31.61
N LYS A 9 -11.99 -35.57 -32.60
CA LYS A 9 -11.71 -36.35 -33.83
C LYS A 9 -10.77 -37.54 -33.61
N ALA A 10 -10.08 -37.60 -32.46
CA ALA A 10 -9.19 -38.70 -32.10
C ALA A 10 -9.92 -39.86 -31.40
N LEU A 11 -11.22 -39.72 -31.11
CA LEU A 11 -12.02 -40.78 -30.51
C LEU A 11 -12.47 -41.78 -31.60
N PRO A 12 -12.28 -43.10 -31.40
CA PRO A 12 -12.69 -44.10 -32.38
C PRO A 12 -14.20 -44.05 -32.59
N THR A 13 -14.62 -43.88 -33.85
CA THR A 13 -16.00 -43.72 -34.33
C THR A 13 -16.97 -44.82 -33.85
N LYS A 14 -16.44 -46.00 -33.52
CA LYS A 14 -17.22 -47.14 -33.00
C LYS A 14 -17.88 -46.88 -31.65
N VAL A 15 -17.34 -45.99 -30.82
CA VAL A 15 -17.91 -45.68 -29.50
C VAL A 15 -19.16 -44.78 -29.62
N VAL A 16 -19.32 -44.08 -30.75
CA VAL A 16 -20.44 -43.16 -30.98
C VAL A 16 -21.73 -43.90 -31.38
N GLU A 17 -21.62 -45.04 -32.07
CA GLU A 17 -22.79 -45.77 -32.60
C GLU A 17 -23.48 -46.68 -31.57
N GLU A 18 -22.75 -47.26 -30.60
CA GLU A 18 -23.34 -48.20 -29.62
C GLU A 18 -24.06 -47.53 -28.44
N THR A 19 -23.89 -46.22 -28.24
CA THR A 19 -24.44 -45.50 -27.07
C THR A 19 -25.80 -44.84 -27.27
N TYR A 20 -26.48 -45.04 -28.40
CA TYR A 20 -27.71 -44.27 -28.72
C TYR A 20 -29.01 -44.85 -28.15
N SER A 21 -29.00 -46.03 -27.53
CA SER A 21 -30.22 -46.67 -26.99
C SER A 21 -30.10 -47.00 -25.49
N ASP A 22 -30.97 -46.36 -24.70
CA ASP A 22 -31.37 -46.65 -23.32
C ASP A 22 -30.28 -46.57 -22.22
N GLY A 23 -30.14 -45.37 -21.64
CA GLY A 23 -29.24 -45.08 -20.50
C GLY A 23 -28.51 -43.73 -20.59
N VAL A 24 -28.73 -43.00 -21.67
CA VAL A 24 -27.92 -41.88 -22.17
C VAL A 24 -27.66 -40.74 -21.18
N LYS A 25 -28.58 -40.41 -20.26
CA LYS A 25 -28.43 -39.18 -19.45
C LYS A 25 -27.32 -39.27 -18.39
N ASP A 26 -27.21 -40.40 -17.69
CA ASP A 26 -26.23 -40.56 -16.61
C ASP A 26 -24.83 -40.88 -17.17
N THR A 27 -24.75 -41.68 -18.22
CA THR A 27 -23.49 -41.99 -18.92
C THR A 27 -22.94 -40.78 -19.67
N LEU A 28 -23.79 -39.96 -20.30
CA LEU A 28 -23.34 -38.67 -20.87
C LEU A 28 -22.86 -37.70 -19.80
N GLN A 29 -23.50 -37.68 -18.62
CA GLN A 29 -23.02 -36.87 -17.50
C GLN A 29 -21.65 -37.33 -16.99
N GLU A 30 -21.38 -38.63 -16.94
CA GLU A 30 -20.07 -39.15 -16.53
C GLU A 30 -18.97 -38.92 -17.57
N VAL A 31 -19.25 -39.15 -18.85
CA VAL A 31 -18.30 -38.84 -19.94
C VAL A 31 -18.03 -37.33 -20.02
N SER A 32 -19.05 -36.49 -19.80
CA SER A 32 -18.90 -35.04 -19.69
C SER A 32 -18.00 -34.66 -18.51
N LYS A 33 -18.16 -35.31 -17.34
CA LYS A 33 -17.28 -35.11 -16.19
C LYS A 33 -15.82 -35.50 -16.49
N ILE A 34 -15.58 -36.62 -17.16
CA ILE A 34 -14.22 -37.05 -17.56
C ILE A 34 -13.56 -36.02 -18.49
N GLY A 35 -14.29 -35.51 -19.50
CA GLY A 35 -13.77 -34.46 -20.38
C GLY A 35 -13.49 -33.15 -19.63
N VAL A 36 -14.40 -32.75 -18.74
CA VAL A 36 -14.23 -31.58 -17.87
C VAL A 36 -13.00 -31.75 -16.96
N ASP A 37 -12.78 -32.93 -16.40
CA ASP A 37 -11.67 -33.20 -15.49
C ASP A 37 -10.33 -33.33 -16.21
N ALA A 38 -10.30 -33.81 -17.46
CA ALA A 38 -9.12 -33.77 -18.31
C ALA A 38 -8.70 -32.31 -18.60
N VAL A 39 -9.64 -31.44 -18.96
CA VAL A 39 -9.37 -30.01 -19.17
C VAL A 39 -8.90 -29.33 -17.88
N LYS A 40 -9.51 -29.64 -16.73
CA LYS A 40 -9.06 -29.12 -15.42
C LYS A 40 -7.64 -29.59 -15.10
N THR A 41 -7.31 -30.85 -15.38
CA THR A 41 -5.97 -31.41 -15.14
C THR A 41 -4.92 -30.72 -15.99
N ILE A 42 -5.20 -30.48 -17.28
CA ILE A 42 -4.31 -29.71 -18.17
C ILE A 42 -4.14 -28.28 -17.65
N ARG A 43 -5.24 -27.62 -17.25
CA ARG A 43 -5.17 -26.25 -16.70
C ARG A 43 -4.36 -26.21 -15.41
N LEU A 44 -4.53 -27.19 -14.53
CA LEU A 44 -3.76 -27.30 -13.29
C LEU A 44 -2.28 -27.55 -13.56
N ALA A 45 -1.94 -28.41 -14.52
CA ALA A 45 -0.56 -28.67 -14.93
C ALA A 45 0.10 -27.42 -15.54
N LEU A 46 -0.66 -26.62 -16.31
CA LEU A 46 -0.18 -25.38 -16.92
C LEU A 46 -0.29 -24.15 -16.01
N PHE A 47 -0.92 -24.28 -14.84
CA PHE A 47 -1.15 -23.17 -13.91
C PHE A 47 0.14 -22.42 -13.54
N PRO A 48 1.28 -23.08 -13.22
CA PRO A 48 2.52 -22.38 -12.91
C PRO A 48 3.02 -21.48 -14.05
N LEU A 49 2.90 -21.92 -15.31
CA LEU A 49 3.31 -21.16 -16.48
C LEU A 49 2.36 -19.99 -16.75
N GLN A 50 1.05 -20.21 -16.63
CA GLN A 50 0.05 -19.16 -16.76
C GLN A 50 0.21 -18.09 -15.68
N PHE A 51 0.47 -18.51 -14.44
CA PHE A 51 0.73 -17.63 -13.32
C PHE A 51 2.02 -16.82 -13.53
N ALA A 52 3.11 -17.45 -13.97
CA ALA A 52 4.34 -16.74 -14.31
C ALA A 52 4.14 -15.69 -15.41
N GLY A 53 3.40 -16.03 -16.47
CA GLY A 53 3.04 -15.08 -17.53
C GLY A 53 2.24 -13.88 -17.00
N MET A 54 1.25 -14.13 -16.14
CA MET A 54 0.48 -13.07 -15.47
C MET A 54 1.38 -12.14 -14.63
N LEU A 55 2.32 -12.70 -13.86
CA LEU A 55 3.27 -11.89 -13.07
C LEU A 55 4.20 -11.07 -13.98
N GLN A 56 4.64 -11.63 -15.11
CA GLN A 56 5.47 -10.94 -16.09
C GLN A 56 4.73 -9.75 -16.71
N ASP A 57 3.50 -9.94 -17.17
CA ASP A 57 2.68 -8.88 -17.76
C ASP A 57 2.40 -7.76 -16.75
N ARG A 58 2.09 -8.13 -15.51
CA ARG A 58 1.90 -7.18 -14.40
C ARG A 58 3.16 -6.37 -14.14
N LEU A 59 4.32 -7.03 -14.03
CA LEU A 59 5.59 -6.35 -13.78
C LEU A 59 5.95 -5.40 -14.95
N ALA A 60 5.75 -5.83 -16.19
CA ALA A 60 5.98 -4.99 -17.37
C ALA A 60 5.12 -3.71 -17.32
N ASN A 61 3.86 -3.82 -16.88
CA ASN A 61 2.99 -2.67 -16.68
C ASN A 61 3.50 -1.72 -15.60
N TYR A 62 4.00 -2.23 -14.47
CA TYR A 62 4.56 -1.39 -13.40
C TYR A 62 5.87 -0.71 -13.80
N ILE A 63 6.77 -1.41 -14.49
CA ILE A 63 7.99 -0.80 -15.06
C ILE A 63 7.62 0.32 -16.02
N LYS A 64 6.66 0.08 -16.93
CA LYS A 64 6.17 1.11 -17.84
C LYS A 64 5.62 2.34 -17.09
N ARG A 65 4.84 2.14 -16.02
CA ARG A 65 4.32 3.24 -15.18
C ARG A 65 5.45 4.03 -14.52
N SER A 66 6.48 3.35 -13.98
CA SER A 66 7.62 4.04 -13.38
C SER A 66 8.43 4.86 -14.40
N LEU A 67 8.65 4.34 -15.60
CA LEU A 67 9.33 5.06 -16.69
C LEU A 67 8.56 6.31 -17.15
N GLN A 68 7.23 6.26 -17.12
CA GLN A 68 6.37 7.41 -17.45
C GLN A 68 6.50 8.56 -16.46
N LYS A 69 6.94 8.28 -15.21
CA LYS A 69 7.20 9.30 -14.19
C LYS A 69 8.55 10.01 -14.36
N VAL A 70 9.44 9.50 -15.22
CA VAL A 70 10.80 10.07 -15.42
C VAL A 70 10.89 10.78 -16.78
N PRO A 71 11.33 12.06 -16.82
CA PRO A 71 11.58 12.77 -18.07
C PRO A 71 12.59 12.02 -18.96
N PRO A 72 12.34 11.88 -20.28
CA PRO A 72 13.23 11.14 -21.20
C PRO A 72 14.72 11.54 -21.11
N GLU A 73 14.99 12.82 -20.90
CA GLU A 73 16.32 13.42 -20.77
C GLU A 73 17.06 12.99 -19.49
N ASN A 74 16.34 12.65 -18.43
CA ASN A 74 16.90 12.26 -17.13
C ASN A 74 16.96 10.73 -16.95
N ARG A 75 16.46 9.94 -17.91
CA ARG A 75 16.38 8.49 -17.79
C ARG A 75 17.76 7.85 -17.84
N ILE A 76 18.06 7.11 -16.78
CA ILE A 76 19.26 6.28 -16.67
C ILE A 76 18.87 4.84 -16.35
N SER A 77 19.80 3.92 -16.58
CA SER A 77 19.62 2.56 -16.06
C SER A 77 19.73 2.60 -14.53
N PRO A 78 18.77 2.02 -13.81
CA PRO A 78 18.85 1.93 -12.37
C PRO A 78 19.97 0.96 -11.97
N ILE A 79 20.43 1.07 -10.72
CA ILE A 79 21.37 0.09 -10.14
C ILE A 79 20.69 -1.28 -10.13
N GLU A 80 21.33 -2.27 -10.75
CA GLU A 80 20.76 -3.60 -10.98
C GLU A 80 20.24 -4.25 -9.69
N SER A 81 21.01 -4.18 -8.60
CA SER A 81 20.63 -4.79 -7.33
C SER A 81 19.37 -4.17 -6.72
N VAL A 82 19.16 -2.86 -6.90
CA VAL A 82 17.96 -2.15 -6.42
C VAL A 82 16.77 -2.48 -7.32
N ALA A 83 16.97 -2.41 -8.64
CA ALA A 83 15.94 -2.68 -9.62
C ALA A 83 15.40 -4.12 -9.53
N LEU A 84 16.28 -5.12 -9.41
CA LEU A 84 15.87 -6.52 -9.29
C LEU A 84 15.05 -6.77 -8.02
N GLN A 85 15.47 -6.21 -6.89
CA GLN A 85 14.73 -6.34 -5.63
C GLN A 85 13.35 -5.65 -5.70
N LEU A 86 13.27 -4.48 -6.32
CA LEU A 86 12.01 -3.79 -6.57
C LEU A 86 11.08 -4.60 -7.47
N CYS A 87 11.59 -5.15 -8.57
CA CYS A 87 10.84 -5.99 -9.50
C CYS A 87 10.29 -7.25 -8.82
N ASP A 88 11.09 -7.90 -7.97
CA ASP A 88 10.67 -9.08 -7.22
C ASP A 88 9.53 -8.78 -6.24
N LYS A 89 9.53 -7.59 -5.62
CA LYS A 89 8.41 -7.14 -4.79
C LYS A 89 7.21 -6.75 -5.64
N LEU A 90 7.40 -5.94 -6.67
CA LEU A 90 6.34 -5.40 -7.53
C LEU A 90 5.52 -6.49 -8.23
N ARG A 91 6.15 -7.56 -8.74
CA ARG A 91 5.45 -8.59 -9.52
C ARG A 91 4.28 -9.24 -8.76
N ILE A 92 4.37 -9.32 -7.43
CA ILE A 92 3.32 -9.93 -6.58
C ILE A 92 2.33 -8.91 -6.01
N GLN A 93 2.60 -7.61 -6.13
CA GLN A 93 1.74 -6.57 -5.55
C GLN A 93 0.40 -6.46 -6.29
N GLU A 94 -0.63 -6.10 -5.52
CA GLU A 94 -1.97 -5.86 -6.03
C GLU A 94 -2.03 -4.55 -6.83
N GLU A 95 -2.92 -4.49 -7.81
CA GLU A 95 -3.18 -3.25 -8.53
C GLU A 95 -4.00 -2.29 -7.64
N LYS A 96 -3.71 -0.99 -7.73
CA LYS A 96 -4.41 0.09 -6.99
C LYS A 96 -4.24 0.05 -5.47
N SER A 97 -3.05 -0.31 -4.99
CA SER A 97 -2.66 -0.14 -3.59
C SER A 97 -1.65 1.00 -3.44
N ILE A 98 -1.77 1.78 -2.36
CA ILE A 98 -0.79 2.81 -2.00
C ILE A 98 0.62 2.23 -1.89
N VAL A 99 0.75 1.00 -1.37
CA VAL A 99 2.03 0.29 -1.23
C VAL A 99 2.64 -0.03 -2.61
N THR A 100 1.81 -0.40 -3.58
CA THR A 100 2.24 -0.64 -4.96
C THR A 100 2.76 0.65 -5.59
N ASP A 101 2.04 1.76 -5.40
CA ASP A 101 2.45 3.06 -5.94
C ASP A 101 3.76 3.54 -5.28
N MET A 102 4.00 3.22 -4.01
CA MET A 102 5.27 3.49 -3.34
C MET A 102 6.45 2.75 -3.98
N TYR A 103 6.29 1.48 -4.31
CA TYR A 103 7.32 0.73 -5.04
C TYR A 103 7.56 1.28 -6.46
N ILE A 104 6.50 1.70 -7.16
CA ILE A 104 6.61 2.31 -8.49
C ILE A 104 7.35 3.64 -8.42
N ASN A 105 7.06 4.46 -7.40
CA ASN A 105 7.75 5.73 -7.17
C ASN A 105 9.23 5.51 -6.91
N LEU A 106 9.56 4.59 -5.99
CA LEU A 106 10.95 4.26 -5.68
C LEU A 106 11.72 3.73 -6.91
N LEU A 107 11.08 2.91 -7.74
CA LEU A 107 11.65 2.46 -9.02
C LEU A 107 11.87 3.64 -9.98
N ALA A 108 10.91 4.56 -10.08
CA ALA A 108 11.07 5.77 -10.89
C ALA A 108 12.25 6.62 -10.42
N ARG A 109 12.40 6.86 -9.12
CA ARG A 109 13.56 7.59 -8.56
C ARG A 109 14.89 6.92 -8.88
N SER A 110 14.93 5.59 -8.89
CA SER A 110 16.15 4.85 -9.24
C SER A 110 16.56 4.98 -10.71
N MET A 111 15.63 5.41 -11.59
CA MET A 111 15.85 5.59 -13.03
C MET A 111 16.01 7.07 -13.42
N ASP A 112 15.98 8.00 -12.47
CA ASP A 112 16.08 9.44 -12.68
C ASP A 112 17.45 9.95 -12.24
N ALA A 113 18.23 10.49 -13.17
CA ALA A 113 19.59 10.98 -12.92
C ALA A 113 19.65 12.11 -11.88
N GLU A 114 18.64 12.98 -11.83
CA GLU A 114 18.62 14.12 -10.90
C GLU A 114 18.23 13.68 -9.48
N ARG A 115 17.50 12.58 -9.38
CA ARG A 115 16.86 12.13 -8.14
C ARG A 115 17.35 10.79 -7.63
N LEU A 116 18.41 10.27 -8.25
CA LEU A 116 19.03 9.01 -7.89
C LEU A 116 19.40 8.93 -6.41
N GLY A 117 19.79 10.07 -5.80
CA GLY A 117 20.11 10.17 -4.38
C GLY A 117 18.92 9.90 -3.44
N GLU A 118 17.68 10.01 -3.92
CA GLU A 118 16.47 9.70 -3.15
C GLU A 118 16.16 8.21 -3.09
N ALA A 119 16.68 7.40 -4.03
CA ALA A 119 16.38 5.99 -4.17
C ALA A 119 17.17 5.11 -3.17
N HIS A 120 16.95 5.32 -1.87
CA HIS A 120 17.68 4.63 -0.82
C HIS A 120 17.28 3.13 -0.74
N PRO A 121 18.24 2.18 -0.76
CA PRO A 121 17.93 0.73 -0.79
C PRO A 121 17.08 0.23 0.38
N ALA A 122 17.22 0.83 1.57
CA ALA A 122 16.42 0.46 2.74
C ALA A 122 14.91 0.65 2.53
N PHE A 123 14.51 1.58 1.66
CA PHE A 123 13.10 1.90 1.43
C PHE A 123 12.32 0.71 0.86
N ILE A 124 12.97 -0.20 0.12
CA ILE A 124 12.36 -1.45 -0.37
C ILE A 124 11.79 -2.27 0.80
N PHE A 125 12.57 -2.37 1.89
CA PHE A 125 12.23 -3.14 3.07
C PHE A 125 11.25 -2.40 3.98
N ILE A 126 11.37 -1.08 4.07
CA ILE A 126 10.42 -0.25 4.83
C ILE A 126 9.03 -0.37 4.20
N ILE A 127 8.90 -0.17 2.88
CA ILE A 127 7.62 -0.34 2.16
C ILE A 127 7.01 -1.72 2.44
N SER A 128 7.83 -2.79 2.48
CA SER A 128 7.33 -4.16 2.70
C SER A 128 6.76 -4.42 4.09
N GLN A 129 7.07 -3.55 5.06
CA GLN A 129 6.62 -3.65 6.44
C GLN A 129 5.38 -2.79 6.71
N LEU A 130 5.06 -1.84 5.83
CA LEU A 130 3.99 -0.88 6.07
C LEU A 130 2.59 -1.45 5.80
N ALA A 131 1.66 -1.12 6.68
CA ALA A 131 0.23 -1.20 6.39
C ALA A 131 -0.22 -0.01 5.51
N PRO A 132 -1.31 -0.14 4.73
CA PRO A 132 -1.85 0.97 3.95
C PRO A 132 -2.19 2.22 4.79
N ASP A 133 -2.72 2.03 5.99
CA ASP A 133 -3.02 3.12 6.92
C ASP A 133 -1.77 3.82 7.45
N GLU A 134 -0.65 3.10 7.60
CA GLU A 134 0.64 3.71 7.98
C GLU A 134 1.21 4.57 6.86
N ALA A 135 1.06 4.14 5.60
CA ALA A 135 1.45 4.95 4.45
C ALA A 135 0.61 6.24 4.36
N LEU A 136 -0.71 6.15 4.61
CA LEU A 136 -1.59 7.31 4.69
C LEU A 136 -1.22 8.22 5.87
N LEU A 137 -0.87 7.65 7.01
CA LEU A 137 -0.41 8.40 8.18
C LEU A 137 0.88 9.18 7.86
N ILE A 138 1.86 8.58 7.18
CA ILE A 138 3.07 9.29 6.74
C ILE A 138 2.71 10.49 5.86
N GLN A 139 1.73 10.36 4.94
CA GLN A 139 1.24 11.49 4.14
C GLN A 139 0.58 12.59 4.98
N GLN A 140 -0.16 12.22 6.04
CA GLN A 140 -0.70 13.22 6.96
C GLN A 140 0.43 13.92 7.74
N LEU A 141 1.45 13.17 8.16
CA LEU A 141 2.59 13.70 8.93
C LEU A 141 3.51 14.62 8.10
N SER A 142 3.57 14.45 6.78
CA SER A 142 4.33 15.36 5.91
C SER A 142 3.65 16.71 5.68
N ALA A 143 2.33 16.80 5.89
CA ALA A 143 1.57 18.02 5.69
C ALA A 143 1.81 19.09 6.79
N SER A 144 2.40 18.72 7.92
CA SER A 144 2.64 19.63 9.05
C SER A 144 3.85 19.19 9.86
N GLU A 145 4.74 20.13 10.18
CA GLU A 145 5.92 19.84 11.00
C GLU A 145 5.96 20.70 12.27
N PRO A 146 5.78 20.10 13.46
CA PRO A 146 5.27 18.75 13.73
C PRO A 146 3.75 18.62 13.49
N SER A 147 3.25 17.39 13.39
CA SER A 147 1.84 17.04 13.58
C SER A 147 1.53 16.78 15.05
N ALA A 148 0.26 16.84 15.42
CA ALA A 148 -0.21 16.54 16.78
C ALA A 148 -1.29 15.46 16.77
N TYR A 149 -1.30 14.60 17.79
CA TYR A 149 -2.45 13.75 18.08
C TYR A 149 -2.89 13.91 19.53
N MET A 150 -4.20 13.76 19.74
CA MET A 150 -4.82 13.95 21.05
C MET A 150 -5.00 12.60 21.74
N ARG A 151 -4.90 12.62 23.07
CA ARG A 151 -5.15 11.47 23.94
C ARG A 151 -5.97 11.90 25.15
N HIS A 152 -6.82 11.01 25.65
CA HIS A 152 -7.46 11.20 26.95
C HIS A 152 -6.47 10.97 28.10
N LEU A 153 -6.42 11.91 29.05
CA LEU A 153 -5.60 11.75 30.26
C LEU A 153 -6.05 10.56 31.15
N LYS A 154 -7.34 10.19 31.11
CA LYS A 154 -7.95 9.20 32.01
C LYS A 154 -8.48 7.93 31.33
N LYS A 155 -8.66 7.92 30.00
CA LYS A 155 -9.25 6.79 29.26
C LYS A 155 -8.24 5.92 28.49
N GLY A 156 -6.94 6.05 28.78
CA GLY A 156 -5.94 5.18 28.15
C GLY A 156 -5.70 5.52 26.68
N ASN A 157 -5.82 4.51 25.80
CA ASN A 157 -5.46 4.54 24.37
C ASN A 157 -6.70 4.58 23.45
N ASP A 158 -7.81 5.14 23.92
CA ASP A 158 -8.96 5.39 23.06
C ASP A 158 -8.63 6.51 22.05
N VAL A 159 -8.83 6.22 20.77
CA VAL A 159 -8.55 7.17 19.69
C VAL A 159 -9.68 8.19 19.57
N ILE A 160 -9.31 9.46 19.53
CA ILE A 160 -10.27 10.58 19.50
C ILE A 160 -10.68 10.88 18.07
N GLY A 161 -11.97 10.71 17.79
CA GLY A 161 -12.56 11.00 16.48
C GLY A 161 -12.73 12.50 16.20
N LYS A 162 -13.09 12.82 14.96
CA LYS A 162 -13.23 14.20 14.44
C LYS A 162 -14.11 15.11 15.30
N ASP A 163 -15.32 14.67 15.62
CA ASP A 163 -16.30 15.52 16.30
C ASP A 163 -15.88 15.84 17.74
N GLU A 164 -15.35 14.84 18.45
CA GLU A 164 -14.83 15.02 19.80
C GLU A 164 -13.60 15.91 19.81
N ARG A 165 -12.66 15.68 18.89
CA ARG A 165 -11.47 16.52 18.69
C ARG A 165 -11.84 17.98 18.46
N ASN A 166 -12.78 18.26 17.55
CA ASN A 166 -13.21 19.62 17.24
C ASN A 166 -13.89 20.29 18.44
N LYS A 167 -14.80 19.59 19.12
CA LYS A 167 -15.45 20.09 20.34
C LYS A 167 -14.44 20.41 21.44
N ALA A 168 -13.42 19.55 21.59
CA ALA A 168 -12.36 19.76 22.56
C ALA A 168 -11.55 21.02 22.23
N ILE A 169 -11.09 21.17 20.98
CA ILE A 169 -10.32 22.36 20.55
C ILE A 169 -11.13 23.64 20.74
N GLU A 170 -12.42 23.65 20.38
CA GLU A 170 -13.29 24.81 20.53
C GLU A 170 -13.57 25.20 21.98
N ALA A 171 -13.76 24.21 22.85
CA ALA A 171 -13.96 24.44 24.29
C ALA A 171 -12.67 24.88 25.02
N GLY A 172 -11.50 24.72 24.39
CA GLY A 172 -10.22 25.14 24.95
C GLY A 172 -10.11 26.65 25.08
N ASN A 173 -9.58 27.12 26.20
CA ASN A 173 -9.29 28.54 26.42
C ASN A 173 -8.01 28.97 25.68
N LEU A 174 -8.07 28.96 24.35
CA LEU A 174 -6.97 29.18 23.41
C LEU A 174 -7.30 30.36 22.49
N PRO A 175 -6.32 31.21 22.11
CA PRO A 175 -6.53 32.22 21.08
C PRO A 175 -6.96 31.59 19.75
N GLU A 176 -7.79 32.28 18.97
CA GLU A 176 -8.39 31.68 17.77
C GLU A 176 -7.39 31.40 16.65
N THR A 177 -6.34 32.20 16.56
CA THR A 177 -5.19 31.92 15.70
C THR A 177 -4.48 30.62 16.07
N TYR A 178 -4.45 30.28 17.37
CA TYR A 178 -3.86 29.06 17.87
C TYR A 178 -4.75 27.85 17.60
N LYS A 179 -6.08 27.96 17.82
CA LYS A 179 -7.03 26.89 17.47
C LYS A 179 -6.96 26.56 15.98
N ALA A 180 -6.94 27.57 15.11
CA ALA A 180 -6.82 27.37 13.67
C ALA A 180 -5.52 26.65 13.27
N LYS A 181 -4.40 26.97 13.94
CA LYS A 181 -3.12 26.29 13.71
C LYS A 181 -3.16 24.85 14.23
N LEU A 182 -3.67 24.63 15.43
CA LEU A 182 -3.80 23.31 16.05
C LEU A 182 -4.65 22.39 15.17
N SER A 183 -5.82 22.85 14.71
CA SER A 183 -6.69 22.08 13.83
C SER A 183 -6.03 21.64 12.52
N LYS A 184 -5.08 22.44 11.98
CA LYS A 184 -4.34 22.09 10.76
C LYS A 184 -3.27 21.02 10.99
N MET A 185 -2.62 21.01 12.15
CA MET A 185 -1.56 20.06 12.48
C MET A 185 -2.09 18.74 13.06
N MET A 186 -3.39 18.66 13.39
CA MET A 186 -3.97 17.46 13.96
C MET A 186 -3.95 16.30 12.95
N VAL A 187 -3.43 15.15 13.40
CA VAL A 187 -3.66 13.85 12.76
C VAL A 187 -5.17 13.60 12.69
N ARG A 188 -5.61 12.97 11.60
CA ARG A 188 -7.03 12.70 11.31
C ARG A 188 -7.25 11.19 11.31
N PRO A 189 -7.49 10.56 12.48
CA PRO A 189 -7.70 9.12 12.56
C PRO A 189 -8.91 8.66 11.74
N GLU A 190 -9.91 9.54 11.57
CA GLU A 190 -11.12 9.24 10.79
C GLU A 190 -10.88 8.99 9.29
N GLU A 191 -9.68 9.29 8.78
CA GLU A 191 -9.29 9.00 7.39
C GLU A 191 -8.63 7.61 7.25
N LEU A 192 -8.25 6.97 8.37
CA LEU A 192 -7.68 5.62 8.38
C LEU A 192 -8.79 4.57 8.25
N MET A 193 -8.47 3.41 7.68
CA MET A 193 -9.40 2.28 7.62
C MET A 193 -9.63 1.64 9.00
N GLN A 194 -8.61 1.61 9.85
CA GLN A 194 -8.65 1.09 11.22
C GLN A 194 -8.14 2.15 12.21
N PRO A 195 -8.96 3.19 12.51
CA PRO A 195 -8.56 4.31 13.37
C PRO A 195 -8.08 3.87 14.75
N GLU A 196 -8.64 2.79 15.30
CA GLU A 196 -8.31 2.24 16.62
C GLU A 196 -6.85 1.78 16.76
N LEU A 197 -6.18 1.48 15.65
CA LEU A 197 -4.78 1.07 15.64
C LEU A 197 -3.79 2.23 15.50
N LEU A 198 -4.27 3.49 15.50
CA LEU A 198 -3.43 4.68 15.33
C LEU A 198 -2.15 4.64 16.19
N TYR A 199 -2.27 4.33 17.47
CA TYR A 199 -1.12 4.32 18.36
C TYR A 199 -0.13 3.21 17.97
N THR A 200 -0.61 2.03 17.58
CA THR A 200 0.23 0.94 17.08
C THR A 200 0.95 1.33 15.80
N TYR A 201 0.26 1.99 14.87
CA TYR A 201 0.86 2.51 13.64
C TYR A 201 1.95 3.52 13.92
N ILE A 202 1.71 4.46 14.84
CA ILE A 202 2.72 5.44 15.26
C ILE A 202 3.95 4.74 15.85
N GLU A 203 3.78 3.82 16.79
CA GLU A 203 4.90 3.10 17.42
C GLU A 203 5.70 2.28 16.40
N HIS A 204 5.02 1.65 15.44
CA HIS A 204 5.69 0.92 14.38
C HIS A 204 6.48 1.87 13.46
N LEU A 205 5.92 3.00 13.05
CA LEU A 205 6.62 4.02 12.26
C LEU A 205 7.85 4.61 12.98
N VAL A 206 7.76 4.77 14.31
CA VAL A 206 8.90 5.15 15.16
C VAL A 206 9.95 4.03 15.16
N SER A 207 9.55 2.77 15.28
CA SER A 207 10.45 1.61 15.25
C SER A 207 11.18 1.44 13.90
N LEU A 208 10.53 1.81 12.80
CA LEU A 208 11.12 1.86 11.45
C LEU A 208 12.07 3.05 11.27
N GLY A 209 12.14 3.98 12.24
CA GLY A 209 13.00 5.15 12.19
C GLY A 209 12.55 6.18 11.14
N ILE A 210 11.29 6.17 10.71
CA ILE A 210 10.72 7.16 9.78
C ILE A 210 10.20 8.39 10.55
N VAL A 211 9.75 8.18 11.78
CA VAL A 211 9.05 9.17 12.58
C VAL A 211 9.72 9.35 13.93
N SER A 212 9.68 10.57 14.48
CA SER A 212 10.19 10.87 15.83
C SER A 212 9.24 11.77 16.60
N TYR A 213 9.12 11.48 17.90
CA TYR A 213 8.49 12.40 18.85
C TYR A 213 9.36 13.65 19.03
N THR A 214 8.70 14.82 19.12
CA THR A 214 9.36 16.06 19.50
C THR A 214 8.91 16.48 20.89
N ASN A 215 9.89 16.67 21.77
CA ASN A 215 9.70 17.28 23.10
C ASN A 215 9.74 18.81 23.04
N ASP A 216 9.97 19.37 21.86
CA ASP A 216 9.92 20.80 21.62
C ASP A 216 8.55 21.07 20.96
N PRO A 217 7.48 21.33 21.74
CA PRO A 217 6.11 21.41 21.27
C PRO A 217 5.87 22.72 20.53
N TRP A 218 6.84 23.18 19.73
CA TRP A 218 7.01 24.53 19.22
C TRP A 218 7.53 25.48 20.30
N ASN A 219 8.35 26.42 19.85
CA ASN A 219 8.79 27.64 20.54
C ASN A 219 7.56 28.52 20.93
N ILE A 220 6.70 28.01 21.80
CA ILE A 220 5.48 28.64 22.29
C ILE A 220 5.82 29.18 23.65
N ASP A 221 6.33 30.41 23.65
CA ASP A 221 6.52 31.14 24.90
C ASP A 221 5.19 31.39 25.66
N LYS A 222 3.99 31.17 25.09
CA LYS A 222 2.72 31.62 25.74
C LYS A 222 1.43 30.85 25.44
N VAL A 223 1.42 29.52 25.37
CA VAL A 223 0.16 28.73 25.41
C VAL A 223 0.40 27.43 26.18
N PRO A 224 -0.26 27.21 27.31
CA PRO A 224 0.10 26.12 28.21
C PRO A 224 -0.42 24.77 27.71
N SER A 225 0.39 23.74 27.97
CA SER A 225 0.08 22.31 28.01
C SER A 225 -1.10 21.91 28.94
N LYS A 226 -1.88 22.89 29.42
CA LYS A 226 -3.02 22.74 30.35
C LYS A 226 -4.30 23.46 29.89
N ALA A 227 -4.38 23.97 28.67
CA ALA A 227 -5.59 24.63 28.17
C ALA A 227 -6.78 23.66 27.98
N LEU A 228 -6.51 22.36 27.88
CA LEU A 228 -7.51 21.29 27.72
C LEU A 228 -7.37 20.28 28.86
N ILE A 229 -8.11 20.53 29.95
CA ILE A 229 -7.97 19.84 31.26
C ILE A 229 -8.12 18.30 31.17
N SER A 230 -8.76 17.79 30.11
CA SER A 230 -9.05 16.35 29.93
C SER A 230 -8.17 15.65 28.88
N TYR A 231 -7.32 16.39 28.16
CA TYR A 231 -6.60 15.91 27.00
C TYR A 231 -5.10 16.19 27.10
N ASP A 232 -4.32 15.25 26.58
CA ASP A 232 -2.89 15.40 26.34
C ASP A 232 -2.62 15.48 24.83
N PHE A 233 -1.54 16.15 24.46
CA PHE A 233 -1.10 16.36 23.08
C PHE A 233 0.29 15.83 22.90
N TRP A 234 0.46 14.90 21.96
CA TRP A 234 1.78 14.43 21.58
C TRP A 234 2.11 14.95 20.19
N PHE A 235 3.34 15.42 20.05
CA PHE A 235 3.83 16.02 18.83
C PHE A 235 4.80 15.07 18.15
N ILE A 236 4.58 14.87 16.86
CA ILE A 236 5.25 13.84 16.08
C ILE A 236 5.49 14.37 14.68
N GLY A 237 6.60 13.98 14.05
CA GLY A 237 6.90 14.41 12.69
C GLY A 237 7.89 13.49 12.01
N LEU A 238 8.00 13.63 10.69
CA LEU A 238 9.01 12.95 9.91
C LEU A 238 10.40 13.46 10.28
N ASN A 239 11.29 12.55 10.65
CA ASN A 239 12.70 12.89 10.81
C ASN A 239 13.37 13.06 9.42
N PRO A 240 14.64 13.49 9.30
CA PRO A 240 15.27 13.69 7.99
C PRO A 240 15.22 12.46 7.07
N PHE A 241 15.35 11.25 7.63
CA PHE A 241 15.25 10.00 6.88
C PHE A 241 13.81 9.72 6.42
N GLY A 242 12.82 10.00 7.28
CA GLY A 242 11.40 9.89 6.93
C GLY A 242 10.94 10.90 5.88
N LYS A 243 11.51 12.12 5.87
CA LYS A 243 11.25 13.10 4.81
C LYS A 243 11.80 12.63 3.47
N LEU A 244 13.01 12.06 3.47
CA LEU A 244 13.58 11.43 2.28
C LEU A 244 12.70 10.26 1.79
N PHE A 245 12.23 9.42 2.71
CA PHE A 245 11.30 8.32 2.40
C PHE A 245 10.01 8.84 1.77
N PHE A 246 9.40 9.88 2.34
CA PHE A 246 8.20 10.51 1.80
C PHE A 246 8.44 11.06 0.38
N SER A 247 9.53 11.81 0.15
CA SER A 247 9.88 12.33 -1.18
C SER A 247 10.05 11.21 -2.21
N ALA A 248 10.76 10.14 -1.82
CA ALA A 248 11.08 9.06 -2.72
C ALA A 248 9.89 8.15 -3.05
N CYS A 249 9.02 7.90 -2.07
CA CYS A 249 8.02 6.82 -2.14
C CYS A 249 6.57 7.34 -2.22
N LEU A 250 6.24 8.48 -1.62
CA LEU A 250 4.85 8.95 -1.48
C LEU A 250 4.57 10.26 -2.21
N SER A 251 5.60 11.04 -2.53
CA SER A 251 5.46 12.26 -3.32
C SER A 251 5.47 11.95 -4.82
N ASP A 252 4.54 12.58 -5.55
CA ASP A 252 4.53 12.60 -7.02
C ASP A 252 5.41 13.72 -7.59
N GLU A 253 5.79 14.71 -6.76
CA GLU A 253 6.70 15.79 -7.15
C GLU A 253 8.10 15.28 -7.38
#